data_AF-A0A0Q9RNP5-F1
#
_entry.id   AF-A0A0Q9RNP5-F1
#
_cell.length_a   1.000
_cell.length_b   1.000
_cell.length_c   1.000
_cell.angle_alpha   90.00
_cell.angle_beta   90.00
_cell.angle_gamma   90.00
#
_symmetry.space_group_name_H-M   'P 1'
#
loop_
_entity.id
_entity.type
_entity.pdbx_description
1 polymer ?
#
loop_
_entity_poly.entity_id
_entity_poly.type
_entity_poly.pdbx_seq_one_letter_code
_entity_poly.pdbx_strand_id
1 'polypeptide(L)'
;MANHVARMAAEERAYRLREIREEQGVTQKELAERMAITQPTISALESGALDRSGIATIKAYVEALGGDIEVTATFGDRRFVVSSGK
;
A
#
# COMPACT_ATOMS: atom_id res chain seq x y z
N MET A 1 -9.04 22.46 -5.76
CA MET A 1 -7.77 22.26 -5.02
C MET A 1 -7.79 21.01 -4.13
N ALA A 2 -8.84 20.72 -3.36
CA ALA A 2 -8.91 19.54 -2.48
C ALA A 2 -8.62 18.18 -3.19
N ASN A 3 -9.14 17.98 -4.40
CA ASN A 3 -8.91 16.75 -5.17
C ASN A 3 -7.46 16.59 -5.69
N HIS A 4 -6.73 17.70 -5.84
CA HIS A 4 -5.33 17.66 -6.26
C HIS A 4 -4.41 17.29 -5.10
N VAL A 5 -4.65 17.87 -3.92
CA VAL A 5 -3.87 17.56 -2.70
C VAL A 5 -4.03 16.12 -2.27
N ALA A 6 -5.26 15.58 -2.28
CA ALA A 6 -5.51 14.19 -1.95
C ALA A 6 -4.79 13.22 -2.90
N ARG A 7 -4.78 13.53 -4.20
CA ARG A 7 -4.06 12.74 -5.21
C ARG A 7 -2.55 12.76 -4.99
N MET A 8 -1.96 13.92 -4.71
CA MET A 8 -0.52 14.03 -4.42
C MET A 8 -0.14 13.20 -3.19
N ALA A 9 -0.96 13.22 -2.13
CA ALA A 9 -0.72 12.43 -0.93
C ALA A 9 -0.86 10.91 -1.17
N ALA A 10 -1.72 10.49 -2.10
CA ALA A 10 -1.86 9.09 -2.50
C ALA A 10 -0.65 8.61 -3.32
N GLU A 11 -0.20 9.45 -4.27
CA GLU A 11 1.01 9.20 -5.08
C GLU A 11 2.25 9.11 -4.19
N GLU A 12 2.38 9.98 -3.19
CA GLU A 12 3.48 9.94 -2.21
C GLU A 12 3.50 8.64 -1.41
N ARG A 13 2.34 8.16 -0.94
CA ARG A 13 2.26 6.89 -0.19
C ARG A 13 2.61 5.69 -1.06
N ALA A 14 2.11 5.65 -2.30
CA ALA A 14 2.45 4.61 -3.27
C ALA A 14 3.95 4.60 -3.58
N TYR A 15 4.53 5.79 -3.72
CA TYR A 15 5.96 5.96 -3.95
C TYR A 15 6.82 5.43 -2.79
N ARG A 16 6.45 5.70 -1.53
CA ARG A 16 7.20 5.16 -0.37
C ARG A 16 7.19 3.63 -0.29
N LEU A 17 6.06 2.99 -0.59
CA LEU A 17 5.99 1.52 -0.63
C LEU A 17 6.89 0.94 -1.72
N ARG A 18 6.92 1.60 -2.89
CA ARG A 18 7.82 1.27 -3.98
C ARG A 18 9.29 1.41 -3.57
N GLU A 19 9.67 2.49 -2.89
CA GLU A 19 11.05 2.69 -2.41
C GLU A 19 11.49 1.55 -1.48
N ILE A 20 10.65 1.18 -0.50
CA ILE A 20 10.94 0.05 0.40
C ILE A 20 11.16 -1.25 -0.38
N ARG A 21 10.32 -1.53 -1.38
CA ARG A 21 10.49 -2.70 -2.26
C ARG A 21 11.84 -2.66 -2.97
N GLU A 22 12.21 -1.51 -3.54
CA GLU A 22 13.46 -1.32 -4.29
C GLU A 22 14.70 -1.44 -3.39
N GLU A 23 14.65 -0.88 -2.17
CA GLU A 23 15.71 -1.01 -1.16
C GLU A 23 15.97 -2.46 -0.74
N GLN A 24 14.92 -3.29 -0.72
CA GLN A 24 15.01 -4.73 -0.44
C GLN A 24 15.48 -5.56 -1.65
N GLY A 25 15.69 -4.94 -2.81
CA GLY A 25 16.09 -5.64 -4.05
C GLY A 25 15.01 -6.54 -4.63
N VAL A 26 13.74 -6.35 -4.25
CA VAL A 26 12.62 -7.18 -4.71
C VAL A 26 12.03 -6.56 -5.98
N THR A 27 11.89 -7.35 -7.04
CA THR A 27 11.22 -6.91 -8.26
C THR A 27 9.70 -6.91 -8.10
N GLN A 28 9.00 -6.12 -8.92
CA GLN A 28 7.53 -6.15 -8.94
C GLN A 28 6.98 -7.54 -9.31
N LYS A 29 7.72 -8.33 -10.08
CA LYS A 29 7.35 -9.70 -10.44
C LYS A 29 7.45 -10.64 -9.24
N GLU A 30 8.57 -10.61 -8.51
CA GLU A 30 8.75 -11.43 -7.30
C GLU A 30 7.73 -11.06 -6.23
N LEU A 31 7.42 -9.77 -6.05
CA LEU A 31 6.38 -9.35 -5.12
C LEU A 31 4.99 -9.85 -5.54
N ALA A 32 4.67 -9.78 -6.84
CA ALA A 32 3.43 -10.31 -7.38
C ALA A 32 3.30 -11.83 -7.13
N GLU A 33 4.39 -12.57 -7.29
CA GLU A 33 4.46 -14.01 -6.99
C GLU A 33 4.22 -14.31 -5.50
N ARG A 34 4.86 -13.56 -4.58
CA ARG A 34 4.62 -13.67 -3.13
C ARG A 34 3.16 -13.44 -2.75
N MET A 35 2.52 -12.50 -3.45
CA MET A 35 1.13 -12.10 -3.20
C MET A 35 0.09 -12.90 -4.01
N ALA A 36 0.52 -13.85 -4.86
CA ALA A 36 -0.34 -14.58 -5.79
C ALA A 36 -1.24 -13.68 -6.67
N ILE A 37 -0.70 -12.55 -7.14
CA ILE A 37 -1.36 -11.60 -8.05
C ILE A 37 -0.50 -11.34 -9.29
N THR A 38 -0.96 -10.46 -10.18
CA THR A 38 -0.24 -10.14 -11.40
C THR A 38 0.72 -8.96 -11.20
N GLN A 39 1.86 -8.96 -11.90
CA GLN A 39 2.80 -7.84 -11.87
C GLN A 39 2.14 -6.50 -12.32
N PRO A 40 1.23 -6.44 -13.30
CA PRO A 40 0.48 -5.23 -13.59
C PRO A 40 -0.31 -4.69 -12.40
N THR A 41 -0.81 -5.57 -11.53
CA THR A 41 -1.48 -5.15 -10.27
C THR A 41 -0.49 -4.44 -9.34
N ILE A 42 0.72 -4.95 -9.19
CA ILE A 42 1.79 -4.29 -8.42
C ILE A 42 2.16 -2.93 -9.03
N SER A 43 2.33 -2.88 -10.35
CA SER A 43 2.63 -1.62 -11.06
C SER A 43 1.53 -0.57 -10.88
N ALA A 44 0.26 -0.97 -10.92
CA ALA A 44 -0.87 -0.08 -10.66
C ALA A 44 -0.86 0.45 -9.22
N LEU A 45 -0.61 -0.42 -8.23
CA LEU A 45 -0.51 -0.05 -6.82
C LEU A 45 0.58 1.02 -6.61
N GLU A 46 1.77 0.81 -7.18
CA GLU A 46 2.94 1.68 -7.03
C GLU A 46 2.85 3.00 -7.84
N SER A 47 1.96 3.08 -8.84
CA SER A 47 1.76 4.27 -9.68
C SER A 47 0.62 5.19 -9.20
N GLY A 48 0.13 4.97 -7.98
CA GLY A 48 -0.88 5.85 -7.35
C GLY A 48 -2.30 5.30 -7.35
N ALA A 49 -2.51 4.02 -7.70
CA ALA A 49 -3.80 3.35 -7.50
C ALA A 49 -3.99 2.77 -6.09
N LEU A 50 -3.10 3.10 -5.15
CA LEU A 50 -3.13 2.60 -3.77
C LEU A 50 -4.49 2.86 -3.09
N ASP A 51 -5.01 4.09 -3.17
CA ASP A 51 -6.29 4.47 -2.56
C ASP A 51 -7.53 3.83 -3.23
N ARG A 52 -7.37 3.29 -4.45
CA ARG A 52 -8.44 2.56 -5.18
C ARG A 52 -8.39 1.06 -4.91
N SER A 53 -7.35 0.60 -4.22
CA SER A 53 -7.12 -0.82 -3.96
C SER A 53 -7.80 -1.23 -2.66
N GLY A 54 -8.17 -2.50 -2.57
CA GLY A 54 -8.75 -3.04 -1.35
C GLY A 54 -7.73 -2.97 -0.20
N ILE A 55 -8.22 -2.68 1.02
CA ILE A 55 -7.39 -2.67 2.24
C ILE A 55 -6.62 -4.00 2.40
N ALA A 56 -7.25 -5.12 2.05
CA ALA A 56 -6.61 -6.44 2.07
C ALA A 56 -5.39 -6.54 1.14
N THR A 57 -5.43 -5.89 -0.03
CA THR A 57 -4.32 -5.88 -0.99
C THR A 57 -3.14 -5.04 -0.47
N ILE A 58 -3.41 -3.87 0.11
CA ILE A 58 -2.37 -3.03 0.71
C ILE A 58 -1.74 -3.77 1.90
N LYS A 59 -2.56 -4.44 2.71
CA LYS A 59 -2.09 -5.26 3.82
C LYS A 59 -1.14 -6.37 3.34
N ALA A 60 -1.58 -7.18 2.38
CA ALA A 60 -0.76 -8.24 1.81
C ALA A 60 0.53 -7.71 1.16
N TYR A 61 0.52 -6.50 0.58
CA TYR A 61 1.71 -5.88 0.02
C TYR A 61 2.76 -5.60 1.11
N VAL A 62 2.33 -4.97 2.21
CA VAL A 62 3.21 -4.63 3.32
C VAL A 62 3.76 -5.90 3.99
N GLU A 63 2.90 -6.90 4.24
CA GLU A 63 3.29 -8.19 4.82
C GLU A 63 4.26 -8.98 3.89
N ALA A 64 4.06 -8.93 2.57
CA ALA A 64 4.95 -9.60 1.60
C ALA A 64 6.35 -8.96 1.50
N LEU A 65 6.51 -7.73 1.99
CA LEU A 65 7.80 -7.04 2.19
C LEU A 65 8.32 -7.18 3.63
N GLY A 66 7.64 -7.95 4.48
CA GLY A 66 8.02 -8.19 5.88
C GLY A 66 7.73 -7.02 6.82
N GLY A 67 6.84 -6.11 6.43
CA GLY A 67 6.39 -5.01 7.27
C GLY A 67 5.09 -5.33 8.02
N ASP A 68 4.89 -4.64 9.14
CA ASP A 68 3.62 -4.63 9.86
C ASP A 68 2.74 -3.48 9.36
N ILE A 69 1.43 -3.70 9.30
CA ILE A 69 0.44 -2.69 8.89
C ILE A 69 -0.66 -2.55 9.93
N GLU A 70 -0.98 -1.30 10.28
CA GLU A 70 -2.13 -0.95 11.09
C GLU A 70 -3.13 -0.14 10.27
N VAL A 71 -4.38 -0.62 10.21
CA VAL A 71 -5.49 0.11 9.60
C VAL A 71 -6.27 0.78 10.72
N THR A 72 -6.28 2.10 10.70
CA THR A 72 -6.95 2.89 11.73
C THR A 72 -8.17 3.64 11.18
N ALA A 73 -9.30 3.52 11.86
CA ALA A 73 -10.48 4.35 11.61
C ALA A 73 -10.52 5.54 12.57
N THR A 74 -10.88 6.73 12.06
CA THR A 74 -10.99 7.97 12.84
C THR A 74 -12.41 8.53 12.74
N PHE A 75 -13.01 8.84 13.88
CA PHE A 75 -14.36 9.39 14.03
C PHE A 75 -14.33 10.58 15.00
N GLY A 76 -14.20 11.81 14.47
CA GLY A 76 -13.91 12.98 15.30
C GLY A 76 -12.62 12.77 16.09
N ASP A 77 -12.69 12.87 17.42
CA ASP A 77 -11.55 12.67 18.32
C ASP A 77 -11.27 11.19 18.66
N ARG A 78 -12.11 10.26 18.18
CA ARG A 78 -11.98 8.83 18.48
C ARG A 78 -11.19 8.13 17.39
N ARG A 79 -10.21 7.32 17.78
CA ARG A 79 -9.34 6.56 16.88
C ARG A 79 -9.28 5.09 17.31
N PHE A 80 -9.54 4.16 16.38
CA PHE A 80 -9.54 2.71 16.66
C PHE A 80 -8.81 1.94 15.57
N VAL A 81 -7.99 0.97 15.98
CA VAL A 81 -7.42 -0.03 15.07
C VAL A 81 -8.54 -0.96 14.63
N VAL A 82 -8.83 -0.98 13.34
CA VAL A 82 -9.86 -1.85 12.75
C VAL A 82 -9.27 -3.13 12.14
N SER A 83 -7.99 -3.12 11.83
CA SER A 83 -7.24 -4.30 11.38
C SER A 83 -5.76 -4.09 11.64
N SER A 84 -5.08 -5.12 12.12
CA SER A 84 -3.62 -5.18 12.20
C SER A 84 -3.11 -6.38 11.40
N GLY A 85 -1.95 -6.23 10.78
CA GLY A 85 -1.20 -7.25 10.06
C GLY A 85 0.14 -7.55 10.70
N LYS A 86 0.71 -8.70 10.34
CA LYS A 86 2.02 -9.18 10.79
C LYS A 86 2.78 -9.75 9.61
#